data_AF-A0A5D3BLG1-F1
#
_entry.id   AF-A0A5D3BLG1-F1
#
_cell.length_a   1.000
_cell.length_b   1.000
_cell.length_c   1.000
_cell.angle_alpha   90.00
_cell.angle_beta   90.00
_cell.angle_gamma   90.00
#
_symmetry.space_group_name_H-M   'P 1'
#
loop_
_entity.id
_entity.type
_entity.pdbx_description
1 polymer ?
#
loop_
_entity_poly.entity_id
_entity_poly.type
_entity_poly.pdbx_seq_one_letter_code
_entity_poly.pdbx_strand_id
1 'polypeptide(L)'
;MSSVNPLGKAYRDRLVEQREEQMLYLAEVPDFIHFLESRLEEITEKTDTIDAVVGRVEGLPIQELLARVDTLEGNVVRIVNYEYGDSSLGFVAHMEECVNELDSSQKTLLEMINDMSKDFRATLDVVRNEIADVNARLNLTVRAIANQALAGGAISVSRVKIPEPKPFCGARDARALENYIFDLEQYFRATNIVTEEAKVTLATMDLSEDANLWWRS
;
A
#
# COMPACT_ATOMS: atom_id res chain seq x y z
N MET A 1 -54.18 -18.11 37.15
CA MET A 1 -52.86 -18.51 36.63
C MET A 1 -52.21 -17.29 36.01
N SER A 2 -50.92 -17.03 36.25
CA SER A 2 -50.26 -15.82 35.74
C SER A 2 -49.94 -15.97 34.26
N SER A 3 -50.38 -15.01 33.43
CA SER A 3 -50.04 -15.01 32.00
C SER A 3 -48.59 -14.55 31.84
N VAL A 4 -47.71 -15.48 31.45
CA VAL A 4 -46.29 -15.18 31.19
C VAL A 4 -46.20 -14.43 29.86
N ASN A 5 -45.93 -13.13 29.94
CA ASN A 5 -45.96 -12.21 28.80
C ASN A 5 -44.94 -12.61 27.71
N PRO A 6 -45.36 -13.19 26.55
CA PRO A 6 -44.41 -13.84 25.63
C PRO A 6 -43.48 -12.85 24.94
N LEU A 7 -43.99 -11.65 24.62
CA LEU A 7 -43.23 -10.54 24.01
C LEU A 7 -41.99 -10.18 24.83
N GLY A 8 -42.13 -10.12 26.15
CA GLY A 8 -41.04 -9.73 27.06
C GLY A 8 -39.96 -10.81 27.18
N LYS A 9 -40.26 -12.06 26.83
CA LYS A 9 -39.24 -13.12 26.74
C LYS A 9 -38.49 -13.01 25.40
N ALA A 10 -39.20 -13.00 24.28
CA ALA A 10 -38.59 -12.90 22.95
C ALA A 10 -37.69 -11.66 22.77
N TYR A 11 -38.05 -10.52 23.38
CA TYR A 11 -37.20 -9.32 23.38
C TYR A 11 -35.91 -9.49 24.19
N ARG A 12 -35.96 -10.17 25.35
CA ARG A 12 -34.76 -10.45 26.15
C ARG A 12 -33.86 -11.49 25.48
N ASP A 13 -34.46 -12.53 24.89
CA ASP A 13 -33.73 -13.59 24.19
C ASP A 13 -32.94 -12.98 23.01
N ARG A 14 -33.54 -12.06 22.22
CA ARG A 14 -32.83 -11.26 21.20
C ARG A 14 -31.68 -10.41 21.73
N LEU A 15 -31.86 -9.77 22.89
CA LEU A 15 -30.80 -8.94 23.50
C LEU A 15 -29.64 -9.79 24.02
N VAL A 16 -29.88 -11.04 24.39
CA VAL A 16 -28.82 -12.01 24.75
C VAL A 16 -28.08 -12.46 23.49
N GLU A 17 -28.81 -12.83 22.44
CA GLU A 17 -28.25 -13.25 21.15
C GLU A 17 -27.35 -12.14 20.53
N GLN A 18 -27.83 -10.89 20.49
CA GLN A 18 -27.05 -9.73 20.05
C GLN A 18 -25.81 -9.48 20.92
N ARG A 19 -25.86 -9.78 22.22
CA ARG A 19 -24.73 -9.64 23.15
C ARG A 19 -23.70 -10.75 22.96
N GLU A 20 -24.14 -11.96 22.67
CA GLU A 20 -23.27 -13.10 22.36
C GLU A 20 -22.57 -12.91 21.01
N GLU A 21 -23.27 -12.40 19.98
CA GLU A 21 -22.67 -11.95 18.72
C GLU A 21 -21.62 -10.85 18.96
N GLN A 22 -21.94 -9.81 19.74
CA GLN A 22 -20.96 -8.76 20.07
C GLN A 22 -19.76 -9.27 20.89
N MET A 23 -19.93 -10.30 21.74
CA MET A 23 -18.81 -10.93 22.44
C MET A 23 -17.92 -11.73 21.49
N LEU A 24 -18.46 -12.38 20.45
CA LEU A 24 -17.62 -13.00 19.40
C LEU A 24 -16.80 -11.94 18.66
N TYR A 25 -17.43 -10.84 18.21
CA TYR A 25 -16.70 -9.74 17.57
C TYR A 25 -15.60 -9.15 18.47
N LEU A 26 -15.89 -8.93 19.75
CA LEU A 26 -14.90 -8.45 20.72
C LEU A 26 -13.78 -9.46 21.02
N ALA A 27 -13.97 -10.75 20.71
CA ALA A 27 -12.93 -11.77 20.83
C ALA A 27 -12.01 -11.84 19.59
N GLU A 28 -12.51 -11.51 18.39
CA GLU A 28 -11.71 -11.46 17.15
C GLU A 28 -10.92 -10.14 16.98
N VAL A 29 -11.42 -9.04 17.55
CA VAL A 29 -10.77 -7.71 17.47
C VAL A 29 -9.31 -7.70 17.98
N PRO A 30 -8.95 -8.31 19.13
CA PRO A 30 -7.57 -8.39 19.60
C PRO A 30 -6.60 -9.06 18.62
N ASP A 31 -7.02 -10.18 18.00
CA ASP A 31 -6.18 -10.91 17.03
C ASP A 31 -5.94 -10.07 15.77
N PHE A 32 -6.95 -9.33 15.32
CA PHE A 32 -6.82 -8.41 14.18
C PHE A 32 -5.93 -7.20 14.51
N ILE A 33 -5.99 -6.66 15.73
CA ILE A 33 -5.08 -5.60 16.19
C ILE A 33 -3.64 -6.11 16.21
N HIS A 34 -3.36 -7.27 16.81
CA HIS A 34 -2.01 -7.84 16.86
C HIS A 34 -1.49 -8.18 15.44
N PHE A 35 -2.35 -8.58 14.52
CA PHE A 35 -1.98 -8.73 13.11
C PHE A 35 -1.56 -7.38 12.49
N LEU A 36 -2.35 -6.32 12.67
CA LEU A 36 -2.02 -4.99 12.14
C LEU A 36 -0.75 -4.39 12.77
N GLU A 37 -0.53 -4.57 14.07
CA GLU A 37 0.70 -4.17 14.76
C GLU A 37 1.92 -4.88 14.14
N SER A 38 1.82 -6.18 13.87
CA SER A 38 2.87 -6.95 13.16
C SER A 38 3.06 -6.54 11.69
N ARG A 39 2.04 -5.94 11.04
CA ARG A 39 2.22 -5.30 9.72
C ARG A 39 2.94 -3.96 9.83
N LEU A 40 2.62 -3.17 10.86
CA LEU A 40 3.19 -1.84 11.05
C LEU A 40 4.68 -1.89 11.45
N GLU A 41 5.05 -2.81 12.34
CA GLU A 41 6.45 -3.04 12.75
C GLU A 41 7.32 -3.38 11.52
N GLU A 42 6.85 -4.30 10.67
CA GLU A 42 7.56 -4.69 9.44
C GLU A 42 7.65 -3.53 8.43
N ILE A 43 6.60 -2.73 8.26
CA ILE A 43 6.66 -1.52 7.41
C ILE A 43 7.71 -0.54 7.94
N THR A 44 7.90 -0.48 9.27
CA THR A 44 8.92 0.36 9.91
C THR A 44 10.33 -0.18 9.60
N GLU A 45 10.58 -1.48 9.79
CA GLU A 45 11.86 -2.14 9.43
C GLU A 45 12.23 -1.95 7.94
N LYS A 46 11.25 -2.05 7.04
CA LYS A 46 11.46 -1.79 5.60
C LYS A 46 11.73 -0.31 5.32
N THR A 47 11.15 0.61 6.09
CA THR A 47 11.42 2.06 5.98
C THR A 47 12.86 2.37 6.42
N ASP A 48 13.33 1.84 7.55
CA ASP A 48 14.72 1.98 8.00
C ASP A 48 15.72 1.47 6.95
N THR A 49 15.37 0.37 6.26
CA THR A 49 16.16 -0.19 5.16
C THR A 49 16.20 0.72 3.94
N ILE A 50 15.10 1.42 3.62
CA ILE A 50 15.05 2.43 2.57
C ILE A 50 15.91 3.65 2.92
N ASP A 51 15.83 4.16 4.16
CA ASP A 51 16.65 5.28 4.61
C ASP A 51 18.15 4.95 4.56
N ALA A 52 18.53 3.72 4.91
CA ALA A 52 19.90 3.22 4.77
C ALA A 52 20.36 3.12 3.29
N VAL A 53 19.44 2.87 2.35
CA VAL A 53 19.70 2.90 0.89
C VAL A 53 19.83 4.34 0.40
N VAL A 54 18.95 5.26 0.84
CA VAL A 54 19.00 6.68 0.48
C VAL A 54 20.33 7.30 0.93
N GLY A 55 20.74 7.10 2.17
CA GLY A 55 22.01 7.63 2.69
C GLY A 55 23.24 7.11 1.94
N ARG A 56 23.20 5.88 1.38
CA ARG A 56 24.26 5.35 0.50
C ARG A 56 24.31 6.05 -0.85
N VAL A 57 23.15 6.38 -1.43
CA VAL A 57 23.06 7.08 -2.73
C VAL A 57 23.46 8.55 -2.58
N GLU A 58 23.03 9.21 -1.50
CA GLU A 58 23.42 10.59 -1.19
C GLU A 58 24.90 10.73 -0.84
N GLY A 59 25.52 9.70 -0.23
CA GLY A 59 26.93 9.67 0.12
C GLY A 59 27.89 9.49 -1.07
N LEU A 60 27.41 9.33 -2.31
CA LEU A 60 28.26 9.13 -3.48
C LEU A 60 28.99 10.44 -3.89
N PRO A 61 30.30 10.40 -4.20
CA PRO A 61 31.10 11.58 -4.53
C PRO A 61 30.86 12.11 -5.96
N ILE A 62 29.61 12.19 -6.42
CA ILE A 62 29.22 12.59 -7.78
C ILE A 62 29.69 14.02 -8.09
N GLN A 63 29.55 14.95 -7.14
CA GLN A 63 30.01 16.34 -7.33
C GLN A 63 31.54 16.44 -7.43
N GLU A 64 32.27 15.64 -6.66
CA GLU A 64 33.73 15.58 -6.69
C GLU A 64 34.22 14.95 -8.00
N LEU A 65 33.52 13.92 -8.50
CA LEU A 65 33.77 13.30 -9.80
C LEU A 65 33.58 14.32 -10.94
N LEU A 66 32.48 15.08 -10.93
CA LEU A 66 32.21 16.12 -11.93
C LEU A 66 33.31 17.21 -11.92
N ALA A 67 33.67 17.75 -10.76
CA ALA A 67 34.72 18.77 -10.65
C ALA A 67 36.09 18.27 -11.15
N ARG A 68 36.41 16.98 -10.97
CA ARG A 68 37.61 16.36 -11.54
C ARG A 68 37.53 16.17 -13.06
N VAL A 69 36.35 15.88 -13.61
CA VAL A 69 36.13 15.83 -15.06
C VAL A 69 36.28 17.22 -15.69
N ASP A 70 35.71 18.27 -15.09
CA ASP A 70 35.87 19.65 -15.55
C ASP A 70 37.36 20.08 -15.56
N THR A 71 38.10 19.68 -14.51
CA THR A 71 39.55 19.91 -14.42
C THR A 71 40.31 19.17 -15.52
N LEU A 72 39.95 17.91 -15.81
CA LEU A 72 40.55 17.11 -16.87
C LEU A 72 40.31 17.74 -18.25
N GLU A 73 39.09 18.21 -18.53
CA GLU A 73 38.75 18.89 -19.77
C GLU A 73 39.58 20.17 -19.97
N GLY A 74 39.71 20.98 -18.92
CA GLY A 74 40.59 22.16 -18.92
C GLY A 74 42.05 21.83 -19.25
N ASN A 75 42.56 20.70 -18.74
CA ASN A 75 43.92 20.24 -19.03
C ASN A 75 44.08 19.77 -20.49
N VAL A 76 43.09 19.08 -21.06
CA VAL A 76 43.09 18.69 -22.48
C VAL A 76 43.06 19.93 -23.38
N VAL A 77 42.25 20.94 -23.05
CA VAL A 77 42.19 22.22 -23.79
C VAL A 77 43.53 22.97 -23.73
N ARG A 78 44.23 22.93 -22.58
CA ARG A 78 45.59 23.50 -22.40
C ARG A 78 46.62 22.85 -23.34
N ILE A 79 46.54 21.53 -23.50
CA ILE A 79 47.43 20.75 -24.41
C ILE A 79 47.17 21.13 -25.87
N VAL A 80 45.90 21.23 -26.29
CA VAL A 80 45.52 21.50 -27.69
C VAL A 80 45.90 22.92 -28.14
N ASN A 81 45.83 23.89 -27.23
CA ASN A 81 46.01 25.32 -27.54
C ASN A 81 47.44 25.86 -27.30
N TYR A 82 48.45 24.99 -27.18
CA TYR A 82 49.83 25.44 -26.96
C TYR A 82 50.40 26.14 -28.21
N GLU A 83 50.71 27.44 -28.10
CA GLU A 83 51.38 28.18 -29.16
C GLU A 83 52.87 27.79 -29.26
N TYR A 84 53.29 27.29 -30.43
CA TYR A 84 54.66 26.84 -30.68
C TYR A 84 55.64 28.02 -30.70
N GLY A 85 56.26 28.29 -29.54
CA GLY A 85 57.41 29.18 -29.41
C GLY A 85 58.72 28.50 -29.83
N ASP A 86 59.71 29.29 -30.25
CA ASP A 86 60.97 28.90 -30.91
C ASP A 86 61.93 27.97 -30.11
N SER A 87 61.52 27.49 -28.92
CA SER A 87 62.33 26.68 -28.00
C SER A 87 61.77 25.27 -27.82
N SER A 88 62.12 24.39 -28.75
CA SER A 88 61.68 22.98 -28.80
C SER A 88 61.81 22.20 -27.48
N LEU A 89 62.85 22.47 -26.67
CA LEU A 89 63.09 21.77 -25.41
C LEU A 89 62.05 22.11 -24.31
N GLY A 90 61.60 23.37 -24.25
CA GLY A 90 60.60 23.81 -23.26
C GLY A 90 59.20 23.28 -23.56
N PHE A 91 58.87 23.16 -24.85
CA PHE A 91 57.63 22.53 -25.30
C PHE A 91 57.55 21.06 -24.88
N VAL A 92 58.63 20.29 -25.08
CA VAL A 92 58.68 18.86 -24.69
C VAL A 92 58.47 18.69 -23.18
N ALA A 93 59.15 19.49 -22.35
CA ALA A 93 58.99 19.44 -20.89
C ALA A 93 57.55 19.76 -20.44
N HIS A 94 56.94 20.82 -21.00
CA HIS A 94 55.54 21.18 -20.71
C HIS A 94 54.55 20.08 -21.13
N MET A 95 54.75 19.47 -22.30
CA MET A 95 53.90 18.38 -22.78
C MET A 95 54.04 17.12 -21.92
N GLU A 96 55.26 16.79 -21.48
CA GLU A 96 55.52 15.68 -20.56
C GLU A 96 54.86 15.90 -19.19
N GLU A 97 54.93 17.12 -18.64
CA GLU A 97 54.21 17.52 -17.43
C GLU A 97 52.69 17.35 -17.58
N CYS A 98 52.09 17.94 -18.64
CA CYS A 98 50.65 17.85 -18.89
C CYS A 98 50.16 16.41 -19.13
N VAL A 99 50.97 15.54 -19.75
CA VAL A 99 50.64 14.12 -19.93
C VAL A 99 50.65 13.36 -18.60
N ASN A 100 51.60 13.66 -17.71
CA ASN A 100 51.65 13.08 -16.36
C ASN A 100 50.49 13.60 -15.47
N GLU A 101 50.11 14.87 -15.57
CA GLU A 101 48.89 15.42 -14.95
C GLU A 101 47.63 14.69 -15.45
N LEU A 102 47.56 14.42 -16.76
CA LEU A 102 46.43 13.73 -17.38
C LEU A 102 46.31 12.27 -16.92
N ASP A 103 47.41 11.50 -16.95
CA ASP A 103 47.44 10.09 -16.53
C ASP A 103 47.04 9.92 -15.05
N SER A 104 47.61 10.74 -14.17
CA SER A 104 47.27 10.72 -12.73
C SER A 104 45.79 11.07 -12.49
N SER A 105 45.26 12.08 -13.19
CA SER A 105 43.85 12.46 -13.11
C SER A 105 42.91 11.37 -13.63
N GLN A 106 43.24 10.75 -14.78
CA GLN A 106 42.48 9.63 -15.34
C GLN A 106 42.46 8.42 -14.40
N LYS A 107 43.59 8.08 -13.80
CA LYS A 107 43.68 7.00 -12.82
C LYS A 107 42.79 7.26 -11.60
N THR A 108 42.84 8.46 -11.02
CA THR A 108 41.97 8.83 -9.89
C THR A 108 40.49 8.76 -10.25
N LEU A 109 40.10 9.22 -11.45
CA LEU A 109 38.72 9.12 -11.93
C LEU A 109 38.27 7.66 -12.09
N LEU A 110 39.13 6.78 -12.62
CA LEU A 110 38.82 5.34 -12.75
C LEU A 110 38.64 4.66 -11.39
N GLU A 111 39.48 4.99 -10.40
CA GLU A 111 39.35 4.49 -9.02
C GLU A 111 38.00 4.91 -8.40
N MET A 112 37.64 6.20 -8.49
CA MET A 112 36.33 6.71 -8.04
C MET A 112 35.14 6.03 -8.73
N ILE A 113 35.19 5.91 -10.07
CA ILE A 113 34.10 5.30 -10.86
C ILE A 113 33.94 3.82 -10.49
N ASN A 114 35.04 3.10 -10.24
CA ASN A 114 35.01 1.71 -9.82
C ASN A 114 34.38 1.56 -8.43
N ASP A 115 34.76 2.39 -7.47
CA ASP A 115 34.23 2.35 -6.11
C ASP A 115 32.74 2.74 -6.07
N MET A 116 32.35 3.81 -6.77
CA MET A 116 30.93 4.14 -6.97
C MET A 116 30.16 3.00 -7.64
N SER A 117 30.72 2.34 -8.66
CA SER A 117 30.08 1.21 -9.35
C SER A 117 29.90 -0.01 -8.45
N LYS A 118 30.80 -0.20 -7.47
CA LYS A 118 30.73 -1.25 -6.45
C LYS A 118 29.63 -0.95 -5.43
N ASP A 119 29.52 0.29 -4.97
CA ASP A 119 28.49 0.72 -4.02
C ASP A 119 27.09 0.75 -4.66
N PHE A 120 26.96 1.19 -5.91
CA PHE A 120 25.73 1.06 -6.69
C PHE A 120 25.31 -0.41 -6.84
N ARG A 121 26.25 -1.32 -7.12
CA ARG A 121 25.96 -2.76 -7.22
C ARG A 121 25.47 -3.33 -5.90
N ALA A 122 26.17 -3.05 -4.80
CA ALA A 122 25.75 -3.49 -3.46
C ALA A 122 24.34 -2.97 -3.11
N THR A 123 24.06 -1.71 -3.43
CA THR A 123 22.74 -1.08 -3.21
C THR A 123 21.65 -1.72 -4.07
N LEU A 124 21.92 -1.98 -5.35
CA LEU A 124 20.98 -2.69 -6.25
C LEU A 124 20.70 -4.12 -5.79
N ASP A 125 21.71 -4.82 -5.25
CA ASP A 125 21.53 -6.20 -4.79
C ASP A 125 20.71 -6.24 -3.48
N VAL A 126 20.84 -5.25 -2.58
CA VAL A 126 19.90 -5.06 -1.45
C VAL A 126 18.47 -4.85 -1.97
N VAL A 127 18.26 -3.88 -2.86
CA VAL A 127 16.91 -3.57 -3.40
C VAL A 127 16.28 -4.78 -4.11
N ARG A 128 17.06 -5.57 -4.85
CA ARG A 128 16.59 -6.81 -5.49
C ARG A 128 16.16 -7.87 -4.48
N ASN A 129 16.93 -8.06 -3.40
CA ASN A 129 16.61 -9.01 -2.35
C ASN A 129 15.34 -8.60 -1.59
N GLU A 130 15.18 -7.30 -1.30
CA GLU A 130 13.97 -6.74 -0.70
C GLU A 130 12.72 -6.94 -1.57
N ILE A 131 12.83 -6.68 -2.88
CA ILE A 131 11.75 -6.95 -3.83
C ILE A 131 11.41 -8.45 -3.88
N ALA A 132 12.41 -9.34 -3.79
CA ALA A 132 12.19 -10.78 -3.77
C ALA A 132 11.49 -11.25 -2.48
N ASP A 133 11.88 -10.71 -1.32
CA ASP A 133 11.26 -10.97 -0.01
C ASP A 133 9.79 -10.53 0.03
N VAL A 134 9.51 -9.28 -0.37
CA VAL A 134 8.15 -8.73 -0.44
C VAL A 134 7.29 -9.54 -1.40
N ASN A 135 7.79 -9.93 -2.57
CA ASN A 135 7.06 -10.79 -3.50
C ASN A 135 6.81 -12.20 -2.92
N ALA A 136 7.78 -12.79 -2.23
CA ALA A 136 7.58 -14.10 -1.59
C ALA A 136 6.51 -14.03 -0.48
N ARG A 137 6.56 -13.01 0.38
CA ARG A 137 5.59 -12.78 1.47
C ARG A 137 4.20 -12.45 0.94
N LEU A 138 4.07 -11.63 -0.12
CA LEU A 138 2.79 -11.36 -0.82
C LEU A 138 2.18 -12.63 -1.42
N ASN A 139 2.98 -13.46 -2.09
CA ASN A 139 2.52 -14.74 -2.63
C ASN A 139 2.05 -15.71 -1.53
N LEU A 140 2.67 -15.67 -0.34
CA LEU A 140 2.23 -16.46 0.82
C LEU A 140 0.91 -15.94 1.41
N THR A 141 0.71 -14.62 1.58
CA THR A 141 -0.58 -14.09 2.08
C THR A 141 -1.72 -14.31 1.08
N VAL A 142 -1.50 -14.06 -0.22
CA VAL A 142 -2.51 -14.36 -1.26
C VAL A 142 -2.88 -15.85 -1.25
N ARG A 143 -1.89 -16.74 -1.12
CA ARG A 143 -2.15 -18.19 -1.00
C ARG A 143 -2.84 -18.57 0.31
N ALA A 144 -2.50 -17.94 1.43
CA ALA A 144 -3.15 -18.18 2.72
C ALA A 144 -4.63 -17.79 2.66
N ILE A 145 -4.96 -16.63 2.08
CA ILE A 145 -6.33 -16.16 1.86
C ILE A 145 -7.10 -17.10 0.92
N ALA A 146 -6.48 -17.53 -0.19
CA ALA A 146 -7.10 -18.47 -1.13
C ALA A 146 -7.34 -19.87 -0.50
N ASN A 147 -6.38 -20.37 0.28
CA ASN A 147 -6.50 -21.63 1.01
C ASN A 147 -7.52 -21.54 2.14
N GLN A 148 -7.61 -20.40 2.83
CA GLN A 148 -8.67 -20.10 3.79
C GLN A 148 -10.05 -20.19 3.12
N ALA A 149 -10.23 -19.54 1.96
CA ALA A 149 -11.48 -19.60 1.20
C ALA A 149 -11.84 -21.00 0.65
N LEU A 150 -10.88 -21.93 0.54
CA LEU A 150 -11.07 -23.27 -0.03
C LEU A 150 -11.12 -24.40 1.01
N ALA A 151 -10.35 -24.31 2.10
CA ALA A 151 -10.28 -25.32 3.15
C ALA A 151 -11.37 -25.15 4.22
N GLY A 152 -11.87 -23.92 4.39
CA GLY A 152 -13.16 -23.70 5.05
C GLY A 152 -14.28 -23.94 4.05
N GLY A 153 -15.09 -24.99 4.26
CA GLY A 153 -16.38 -25.15 3.60
C GLY A 153 -17.31 -24.00 4.00
N ALA A 154 -17.23 -22.91 3.24
CA ALA A 154 -17.42 -21.55 3.71
C ALA A 154 -16.52 -21.21 4.92
N ILE A 155 -15.52 -20.35 4.70
CA ILE A 155 -15.29 -19.30 5.71
C ILE A 155 -16.51 -18.40 5.66
N SER A 156 -17.48 -18.75 6.50
CA SER A 156 -18.23 -17.70 7.15
C SER A 156 -17.25 -16.96 8.06
N VAL A 157 -16.61 -15.91 7.52
CA VAL A 157 -16.71 -14.60 8.20
C VAL A 157 -18.16 -14.54 8.58
N SER A 158 -18.47 -14.63 9.87
CA SER A 158 -19.83 -14.97 10.27
C SER A 158 -20.75 -13.99 9.57
N ARG A 159 -21.49 -14.48 8.55
CA ARG A 159 -22.54 -13.71 7.93
C ARG A 159 -23.64 -13.81 8.95
N VAL A 160 -23.48 -12.98 10.00
CA VAL A 160 -24.56 -12.44 10.80
C VAL A 160 -25.69 -12.29 9.82
N LYS A 161 -26.79 -12.99 10.09
CA LYS A 161 -27.93 -12.98 9.19
C LYS A 161 -28.55 -11.61 9.36
N ILE A 162 -27.95 -10.62 8.68
CA ILE A 162 -28.35 -9.22 8.67
C ILE A 162 -29.85 -9.28 8.39
N PRO A 163 -30.70 -8.92 9.36
CA PRO A 163 -32.13 -9.13 9.21
C PRO A 163 -32.59 -8.37 7.97
N GLU A 164 -33.23 -9.07 7.05
CA GLU A 164 -33.80 -8.43 5.87
C GLU A 164 -34.76 -7.32 6.32
N PRO A 165 -34.71 -6.13 5.69
CA PRO A 165 -35.57 -5.02 6.06
C PRO A 165 -37.04 -5.42 5.85
N LYS A 166 -37.94 -4.86 6.64
CA LYS A 166 -39.36 -5.20 6.53
C LYS A 166 -39.94 -4.59 5.25
N PRO A 167 -40.68 -5.35 4.43
CA PRO A 167 -41.32 -4.80 3.25
C PRO A 167 -42.28 -3.65 3.56
N PHE A 168 -42.30 -2.62 2.70
CA PHE A 168 -43.17 -1.46 2.85
C PHE A 168 -44.44 -1.59 2.02
N CYS A 169 -45.58 -1.77 2.68
CA CYS A 169 -46.90 -1.96 2.05
C CYS A 169 -47.58 -0.66 1.55
N GLY A 170 -46.91 0.49 1.51
CA GLY A 170 -47.52 1.76 1.05
C GLY A 170 -48.33 2.52 2.11
N ALA A 171 -48.04 2.29 3.40
CA ALA A 171 -48.71 3.00 4.49
C ALA A 171 -48.52 4.53 4.36
N ARG A 172 -49.62 5.28 4.42
CA ARG A 172 -49.62 6.76 4.36
C ARG A 172 -49.22 7.41 5.70
N ASP A 173 -48.12 6.94 6.27
CA ASP A 173 -47.49 7.46 7.49
C ASP A 173 -46.03 7.79 7.17
N ALA A 174 -45.67 9.06 7.32
CA ALA A 174 -44.30 9.54 7.09
C ALA A 174 -43.28 8.83 7.98
N ARG A 175 -43.66 8.45 9.22
CA ARG A 175 -42.78 7.73 10.15
C ARG A 175 -42.54 6.29 9.71
N ALA A 176 -43.54 5.63 9.11
CA ALA A 176 -43.39 4.29 8.57
C ALA A 176 -42.44 4.28 7.36
N LEU A 177 -42.55 5.29 6.50
CA LEU A 177 -41.65 5.49 5.35
C LEU A 177 -40.22 5.83 5.79
N GLU A 178 -40.05 6.73 6.76
CA GLU A 178 -38.73 7.11 7.30
C GLU A 178 -38.01 5.93 7.95
N ASN A 179 -38.72 5.12 8.75
CA ASN A 179 -38.16 3.89 9.32
C ASN A 179 -37.75 2.88 8.24
N TYR A 180 -38.53 2.72 7.17
CA TYR A 180 -38.21 1.80 6.07
C TYR A 180 -36.93 2.22 5.32
N ILE A 181 -36.81 3.51 5.00
CA ILE A 181 -35.61 4.07 4.36
C ILE A 181 -34.39 3.89 5.27
N PHE A 182 -34.54 4.16 6.57
CA PHE A 182 -33.47 3.98 7.55
C PHE A 182 -33.01 2.52 7.66
N ASP A 183 -33.94 1.57 7.77
CA ASP A 183 -33.64 0.13 7.84
C ASP A 183 -32.91 -0.35 6.57
N LEU A 184 -33.32 0.11 5.38
CA LEU A 184 -32.63 -0.15 4.10
C LEU A 184 -31.21 0.43 4.07
N GLU A 185 -31.01 1.68 4.51
CA GLU A 185 -29.67 2.27 4.58
C GLU A 185 -28.72 1.50 5.50
N GLN A 186 -29.20 1.07 6.67
CA GLN A 186 -28.40 0.23 7.57
C GLN A 186 -28.10 -1.14 6.93
N TYR A 187 -29.08 -1.74 6.25
CA TYR A 187 -28.88 -2.99 5.52
C TYR A 187 -27.80 -2.87 4.44
N PHE A 188 -27.82 -1.82 3.61
CA PHE A 188 -26.81 -1.58 2.57
C PHE A 188 -25.40 -1.37 3.15
N ARG A 189 -25.29 -0.64 4.27
CA ARG A 189 -24.02 -0.44 4.98
C ARG A 189 -23.49 -1.77 5.54
N ALA A 190 -24.34 -2.57 6.18
CA ALA A 190 -23.97 -3.86 6.77
C ALA A 190 -23.62 -4.92 5.72
N THR A 191 -24.26 -4.90 4.55
CA THR A 191 -24.01 -5.83 3.43
C THR A 191 -22.93 -5.36 2.45
N ASN A 192 -22.37 -4.16 2.64
CA ASN A 192 -21.42 -3.51 1.73
C ASN A 192 -21.94 -3.39 0.28
N ILE A 193 -23.25 -3.16 0.10
CA ILE A 193 -23.86 -2.91 -1.21
C ILE A 193 -23.55 -1.46 -1.60
N VAL A 194 -22.53 -1.29 -2.44
CA VAL A 194 -22.00 0.03 -2.83
C VAL A 194 -22.56 0.59 -4.14
N THR A 195 -23.09 -0.25 -5.03
CA THR A 195 -23.59 0.19 -6.35
C THR A 195 -25.05 0.67 -6.26
N GLU A 196 -25.32 1.87 -6.79
CA GLU A 196 -26.67 2.46 -6.76
C GLU A 196 -27.72 1.59 -7.48
N GLU A 197 -27.34 0.92 -8.57
CA GLU A 197 -28.21 -0.02 -9.29
C GLU A 197 -28.67 -1.19 -8.39
N ALA A 198 -27.77 -1.77 -7.60
CA ALA A 198 -28.12 -2.85 -6.67
C ALA A 198 -28.95 -2.36 -5.48
N LYS A 199 -28.68 -1.14 -4.98
CA LYS A 199 -29.50 -0.51 -3.94
C LYS A 199 -30.93 -0.27 -4.41
N VAL A 200 -31.11 0.30 -5.60
CA VAL A 200 -32.43 0.55 -6.20
C VAL A 200 -33.15 -0.77 -6.48
N THR A 201 -32.44 -1.79 -6.99
CA THR A 201 -33.04 -3.11 -7.23
C THR A 201 -33.56 -3.74 -5.93
N LEU A 202 -32.78 -3.73 -4.85
CA LEU A 202 -33.22 -4.32 -3.59
C LEU A 202 -34.34 -3.51 -2.92
N ALA A 203 -34.18 -2.18 -2.82
CA ALA A 203 -35.18 -1.28 -2.24
C ALA A 203 -36.53 -1.31 -2.99
N THR A 204 -36.57 -1.83 -4.22
CA THR A 204 -37.81 -1.97 -5.00
C THR A 204 -38.36 -3.40 -4.99
N MET A 205 -37.53 -4.41 -4.70
CA MET A 205 -37.97 -5.76 -4.36
C MET A 205 -38.68 -5.81 -2.99
N ASP A 206 -38.26 -4.96 -2.05
CA ASP A 206 -38.86 -4.85 -0.72
C ASP A 206 -40.11 -3.95 -0.66
N LEU A 207 -40.67 -3.53 -1.81
CA LEU A 207 -41.96 -2.86 -1.89
C LEU A 207 -43.09 -3.89 -2.07
N SER A 208 -44.13 -3.77 -1.26
CA SER A 208 -45.31 -4.64 -1.28
C SER A 208 -46.60 -3.85 -1.52
N GLU A 209 -47.67 -4.57 -1.88
CA GLU A 209 -49.03 -4.02 -1.98
C GLU A 209 -49.09 -2.72 -2.81
N ASP A 210 -49.71 -1.66 -2.26
CA ASP A 210 -49.92 -0.38 -2.95
C ASP A 210 -48.61 0.33 -3.34
N ALA A 211 -47.51 0.12 -2.59
CA ALA A 211 -46.23 0.74 -2.91
C ALA A 211 -45.60 0.15 -4.19
N ASN A 212 -45.72 -1.16 -4.39
CA ASN A 212 -45.22 -1.84 -5.58
C ASN A 212 -46.02 -1.46 -6.84
N LEU A 213 -47.33 -1.23 -6.69
CA LEU A 213 -48.19 -0.73 -7.76
C LEU A 213 -47.83 0.72 -8.14
N TRP A 214 -47.60 1.59 -7.15
CA TRP A 214 -47.18 2.97 -7.40
C TRP A 214 -45.80 3.06 -8.07
N TRP A 215 -44.83 2.26 -7.65
CA TRP A 215 -43.48 2.24 -8.24
C TRP A 215 -43.44 1.81 -9.72
N ARG A 216 -44.43 1.04 -10.19
CA ARG A 216 -44.51 0.53 -11.57
C ARG A 216 -45.34 1.41 -12.52
N SER A 217 -45.87 2.53 -12.03
CA SER A 217 -46.77 3.44 -12.77
C SER A 217 -46.00 4.60 -13.42
#